data_AF-A0A023EJB9-F1
#
_entry.id   AF-A0A023EJB9-F1
#
_cell.length_a   1.000
_cell.length_b   1.000
_cell.length_c   1.000
_cell.angle_alpha   90.00
_cell.angle_beta   90.00
_cell.angle_gamma   90.00
#
_symmetry.space_group_name_H-M   'P 1'
#
loop_
_entity.id
_entity.type
_entity.pdbx_description
1 polymer ?
#
loop_
_entity_poly.entity_id
_entity_poly.type
_entity_poly.pdbx_seq_one_letter_code
_entity_poly.pdbx_strand_id
1 'polypeptide(L)'
;RDDEQSKKAIPCLRECTIENVNDNAPVFEKEIYRVTVMESDRYPHQVMNRKGYGCRFCPKRKKDVLLGYNSVWYSIAGSHSNLFTIDNRTGIISIAKGQSLDREKQSVLKLVITAEDSPGKATDAKRGYAEVIIDVLDVNDNAPVFGQKSYTAVIPENVLADTFVIAITANDPDEGPGGEVRYEFLNEGEANGLLHINPKR
;
A
#
# COMPACT_ATOMS: atom_id res chain seq x y z
N ARG A 1 -47.76 74.59 -22.25
CA ARG A 1 -48.62 73.68 -23.03
C ARG A 1 -47.91 73.51 -24.35
N ASP A 2 -47.12 72.46 -24.60
CA ASP A 2 -47.14 71.13 -24.00
C ASP A 2 -45.73 70.50 -24.01
N ASP A 3 -45.62 69.40 -23.26
CA ASP A 3 -44.44 68.84 -22.64
C ASP A 3 -43.46 68.13 -23.60
N GLU A 4 -42.18 68.47 -23.47
CA GLU A 4 -41.07 67.70 -24.04
C GLU A 4 -40.81 66.48 -23.13
N GLN A 5 -41.45 65.35 -23.46
CA GLN A 5 -41.24 64.09 -22.76
C GLN A 5 -39.84 63.54 -23.04
N SER A 6 -38.89 63.95 -22.22
CA SER A 6 -37.59 63.29 -22.05
C SER A 6 -37.83 61.86 -21.57
N LYS A 7 -37.82 60.90 -22.50
CA LYS A 7 -37.81 59.47 -22.19
C LYS A 7 -36.46 59.13 -21.55
N LYS A 8 -36.37 59.23 -20.23
CA LYS A 8 -35.23 58.69 -19.47
C LYS A 8 -35.26 57.16 -19.56
N ALA A 9 -34.22 56.57 -20.16
CA ALA A 9 -33.96 55.14 -20.05
C ALA A 9 -33.73 54.81 -18.57
N ILE A 10 -34.45 53.81 -18.06
CA ILE A 10 -34.24 53.25 -16.72
C ILE A 10 -33.05 52.30 -16.83
N PRO A 11 -31.91 52.54 -16.15
CA PRO A 11 -30.82 51.57 -16.15
C PRO A 11 -31.26 50.35 -15.35
N CYS A 12 -31.48 49.24 -16.03
CA CYS A 12 -31.64 47.93 -15.39
C CYS A 12 -30.26 47.48 -14.90
N LEU A 13 -29.92 47.81 -13.65
CA LEU A 13 -28.79 47.21 -12.94
C LEU A 13 -29.14 45.73 -12.72
N ARG A 14 -28.68 44.86 -13.63
CA ARG A 14 -28.69 43.43 -13.36
C ARG A 14 -27.59 43.14 -12.35
N GLU A 15 -27.97 42.93 -11.11
CA GLU A 15 -27.10 42.29 -10.13
C GLU A 15 -26.93 40.84 -10.57
N CYS A 16 -25.86 40.57 -11.32
CA CYS A 16 -25.40 39.21 -11.58
C CYS A 16 -24.65 38.73 -10.34
N THR A 17 -25.28 37.89 -9.53
CA THR A 17 -24.59 37.12 -8.51
C THR A 17 -23.87 35.96 -9.18
N ILE A 18 -22.54 35.93 -9.09
CA ILE A 18 -21.78 34.73 -9.46
C ILE A 18 -22.03 33.71 -8.37
N GLU A 19 -22.78 32.65 -8.69
CA GLU A 19 -22.91 31.50 -7.81
C GLU A 19 -21.62 30.69 -7.85
N ASN A 20 -21.10 30.34 -6.67
CA ASN A 20 -19.93 29.50 -6.55
C ASN A 20 -20.32 28.05 -6.87
N VAL A 21 -19.90 27.56 -8.04
CA VAL A 21 -20.08 26.18 -8.47
C VAL A 21 -18.85 25.39 -8.04
N ASN A 22 -19.05 24.20 -7.48
CA ASN A 22 -17.95 23.31 -7.17
C ASN A 22 -17.33 22.73 -8.45
N ASP A 23 -16.38 23.44 -9.03
CA ASP A 23 -15.71 23.12 -10.29
C ASP A 23 -14.27 22.59 -10.09
N ASN A 24 -13.78 22.57 -8.86
CA ASN A 24 -12.41 22.21 -8.51
C ASN A 24 -12.35 20.87 -7.77
N ALA A 25 -11.71 19.85 -8.36
CA ALA A 25 -11.48 18.58 -7.69
C ALA A 25 -10.34 18.66 -6.67
N PRO A 26 -10.39 17.88 -5.57
CA PRO A 26 -9.23 17.63 -4.73
C PRO A 26 -8.06 17.08 -5.54
N VAL A 27 -6.84 17.54 -5.27
CA VAL A 27 -5.63 17.11 -5.98
C VAL A 27 -4.61 16.58 -4.98
N PHE A 28 -4.13 15.35 -5.20
CA PHE A 28 -3.03 14.79 -4.44
C PHE A 28 -1.71 15.45 -4.83
N GLU A 29 -0.74 15.46 -3.90
CA GLU A 29 0.58 16.05 -4.18
C GLU A 29 1.30 15.28 -5.28
N LYS A 30 1.18 13.94 -5.22
CA LYS A 30 1.76 12.96 -6.14
C LYS A 30 0.66 12.06 -6.69
N GLU A 31 0.88 11.54 -7.90
CA GLU A 31 0.02 10.51 -8.50
C GLU A 31 0.28 9.13 -7.89
N ILE A 32 1.51 8.88 -7.43
CA ILE A 32 1.94 7.61 -6.83
C ILE A 32 2.68 7.88 -5.52
N TYR A 33 2.24 7.19 -4.46
CA TYR A 33 2.91 7.12 -3.17
C TYR A 33 3.49 5.72 -3.00
N ARG A 34 4.77 5.61 -2.63
CA ARG A 34 5.43 4.33 -2.35
C ARG A 34 5.86 4.30 -0.89
N VAL A 35 5.48 3.24 -0.18
CA VAL A 35 5.80 3.05 1.24
C VAL A 35 6.26 1.63 1.50
N THR A 36 6.96 1.43 2.60
CA THR A 36 7.43 0.12 3.06
C THR A 36 6.81 -0.21 4.41
N VAL A 37 6.38 -1.45 4.60
CA VAL A 37 5.85 -1.98 5.87
C VAL A 37 6.49 -3.33 6.13
N MET A 38 6.74 -3.69 7.39
CA MET A 38 7.17 -5.04 7.74
C MET A 38 5.96 -5.96 7.81
N GLU A 39 6.09 -7.22 7.41
CA GLU A 39 4.95 -8.14 7.48
C GLU A 39 4.48 -8.44 8.91
N SER A 40 5.42 -8.31 9.87
CA SER A 40 5.15 -8.43 11.30
C SER A 40 4.45 -7.21 11.91
N ASP A 41 4.27 -6.13 11.16
CA ASP A 41 3.62 -4.92 11.65
C ASP A 41 2.16 -5.20 12.00
N ARG A 42 1.78 -4.93 13.25
CA ARG A 42 0.42 -5.17 13.73
C ARG A 42 -0.45 -3.92 13.71
N TYR A 43 0.01 -2.75 14.18
CA TYR A 43 -0.69 -1.44 14.15
C TYR A 43 0.26 -0.31 14.59
N PRO A 44 -0.04 0.97 14.28
CA PRO A 44 -0.20 1.60 12.97
C PRO A 44 1.11 2.27 12.51
N HIS A 45 1.49 2.07 11.24
CA HIS A 45 2.49 2.91 10.58
C HIS A 45 1.81 4.02 9.80
N GLN A 46 2.24 5.27 9.97
CA GLN A 46 1.66 6.42 9.29
C GLN A 46 2.11 6.44 7.82
N VAL A 47 1.25 5.91 6.93
CA VAL A 47 1.56 5.79 5.49
C VAL A 47 1.54 7.14 4.76
N MET A 48 0.79 8.14 5.25
CA MET A 48 0.77 9.46 4.63
C MET A 48 0.43 10.57 5.63
N ASN A 49 1.13 11.69 5.55
CA ASN A 49 0.83 12.90 6.29
C ASN A 49 0.90 14.07 5.31
N ARG A 50 -0.25 14.53 4.78
CA ARG A 50 -0.58 15.95 4.59
C ARG A 50 -1.83 16.19 3.75
N LYS A 51 -2.44 17.31 4.10
CA LYS A 51 -3.66 17.93 3.57
C LYS A 51 -3.61 18.05 2.04
N GLY A 52 -4.58 17.45 1.35
CA GLY A 52 -5.00 17.97 0.06
C GLY A 52 -5.39 19.43 0.24
N TYR A 53 -4.70 20.33 -0.46
CA TYR A 53 -5.11 21.73 -0.56
C TYR A 53 -5.89 21.87 -1.85
N GLY A 54 -7.07 22.49 -1.77
CA GLY A 54 -7.75 23.02 -2.94
C GLY A 54 -6.81 23.97 -3.69
N CYS A 55 -6.77 23.79 -5.02
CA CYS A 55 -6.14 24.62 -6.06
C CYS A 55 -4.67 25.06 -5.85
N ARG A 56 -3.74 24.46 -6.62
CA ARG A 56 -2.31 24.84 -6.69
C ARG A 56 -2.02 26.14 -7.46
N PHE A 57 -3.03 26.74 -8.10
CA PHE A 57 -2.90 28.01 -8.84
C PHE A 57 -4.16 28.87 -8.65
N CYS A 58 -4.21 29.65 -7.57
CA CYS A 58 -5.02 30.86 -7.55
C CYS A 58 -4.07 32.05 -7.71
N PRO A 59 -4.02 32.74 -8.88
CA PRO A 59 -3.16 33.89 -9.05
C PRO A 59 -3.52 34.92 -7.98
N LYS A 60 -2.51 35.39 -7.24
CA LYS A 60 -2.63 36.34 -6.14
C LYS A 60 -3.34 37.62 -6.61
N ARG A 61 -4.68 37.63 -6.57
CA ARG A 61 -5.56 38.80 -6.72
C ARG A 61 -7.03 38.39 -6.56
N LYS A 62 -7.42 38.06 -5.34
CA LYS A 62 -8.63 38.55 -4.65
C LYS A 62 -8.84 37.77 -3.37
N LYS A 63 -9.49 38.44 -2.43
CA LYS A 63 -9.75 38.02 -1.05
C LYS A 63 -10.91 37.01 -1.01
N ASP A 64 -10.91 36.06 -1.94
CA ASP A 64 -11.90 34.99 -2.06
C ASP A 64 -11.18 33.68 -1.72
N VAL A 65 -10.79 33.55 -0.44
CA VAL A 65 -10.61 32.22 0.14
C VAL A 65 -11.99 31.60 0.07
N LEU A 66 -12.17 30.58 -0.77
CA LEU A 66 -13.42 29.86 -0.96
C LEU A 66 -13.86 29.27 0.39
N LEU A 67 -14.72 30.01 1.09
CA LEU A 67 -15.34 29.63 2.35
C LEU A 67 -16.42 28.58 2.04
N GLY A 68 -16.05 27.30 2.00
CA GLY A 68 -17.06 26.22 1.91
C GLY A 68 -16.53 24.82 1.62
N TYR A 69 -15.44 24.67 0.85
CA TYR A 69 -14.97 23.38 0.33
C TYR A 69 -13.55 23.01 0.81
N ASN A 70 -13.21 23.33 2.06
CA ASN A 70 -11.89 23.06 2.63
C ASN A 70 -11.78 21.71 3.37
N SER A 71 -12.86 20.94 3.40
CA SER A 71 -12.91 19.66 4.08
C SER A 71 -12.88 18.56 3.03
N VAL A 72 -11.83 17.74 3.05
CA VAL A 72 -11.66 16.60 2.15
C VAL A 72 -11.80 15.32 2.96
N TRP A 73 -12.54 14.35 2.43
CA TRP A 73 -12.69 13.03 2.98
C TRP A 73 -11.94 12.00 2.17
N TYR A 74 -11.21 11.15 2.86
CA TYR A 74 -10.40 10.11 2.25
C TYR A 74 -11.09 8.75 2.32
N SER A 75 -10.96 7.98 1.25
CA SER A 75 -11.36 6.58 1.18
C SER A 75 -10.34 5.77 0.40
N ILE A 76 -10.32 4.45 0.62
CA ILE A 76 -9.46 3.51 -0.10
C ILE A 76 -10.32 2.59 -0.96
N ALA A 77 -9.78 2.21 -2.11
CA ALA A 77 -10.33 1.24 -3.03
C ALA A 77 -9.20 0.43 -3.67
N GLY A 78 -9.55 -0.60 -4.45
CA GLY A 78 -8.60 -1.47 -5.14
C GLY A 78 -8.59 -2.89 -4.60
N SER A 79 -7.70 -3.74 -5.14
CA SER A 79 -7.70 -5.18 -4.86
C SER A 79 -7.28 -5.55 -3.44
N HIS A 80 -6.50 -4.72 -2.76
CA HIS A 80 -6.00 -4.97 -1.41
C HIS A 80 -6.65 -4.07 -0.36
N SER A 81 -7.74 -3.36 -0.70
CA SER A 81 -8.35 -2.39 0.22
C SER A 81 -8.92 -3.04 1.48
N ASN A 82 -9.21 -4.34 1.48
CA ASN A 82 -9.65 -5.10 2.65
C ASN A 82 -8.55 -5.28 3.71
N LEU A 83 -7.28 -5.18 3.32
CA LEU A 83 -6.13 -5.32 4.23
C LEU A 83 -5.86 -4.04 5.02
N PHE A 84 -6.45 -2.91 4.63
CA PHE A 84 -6.14 -1.60 5.18
C PHE A 84 -7.39 -0.83 5.61
N THR A 85 -7.18 0.17 6.45
CA THR A 85 -8.16 1.20 6.78
C THR A 85 -7.54 2.57 6.53
N ILE A 86 -8.37 3.57 6.26
CA ILE A 86 -7.95 4.96 6.14
C ILE A 86 -8.78 5.83 7.06
N ASP A 87 -8.12 6.68 7.83
CA ASP A 87 -8.81 7.74 8.57
C ASP A 87 -9.32 8.78 7.57
N ASN A 88 -10.64 8.91 7.51
CA ASN A 88 -11.28 9.70 6.47
C ASN A 88 -11.03 11.21 6.60
N ARG A 89 -10.47 11.74 7.70
CA ARG A 89 -10.16 13.17 7.86
C ARG A 89 -8.68 13.48 7.66
N THR A 90 -7.82 12.57 8.08
CA THR A 90 -6.36 12.77 8.08
C THR A 90 -5.68 12.13 6.89
N GLY A 91 -6.30 11.11 6.28
CA GLY A 91 -5.73 10.33 5.18
C GLY A 91 -4.67 9.31 5.64
N ILE A 92 -4.55 9.07 6.95
CA ILE A 92 -3.63 8.07 7.49
C ILE A 92 -4.15 6.68 7.16
N ILE A 93 -3.34 5.88 6.45
CA ILE A 93 -3.63 4.46 6.17
C ILE A 93 -3.00 3.60 7.26
N SER A 94 -3.68 2.55 7.67
CA SER A 94 -3.22 1.56 8.66
C SER A 94 -3.67 0.17 8.27
N ILE A 95 -3.04 -0.87 8.81
CA ILE A 95 -3.49 -2.26 8.62
C ILE A 95 -4.86 -2.44 9.29
N ALA A 96 -5.79 -3.08 8.59
CA ALA A 96 -7.14 -3.28 9.07
C ALA A 96 -7.18 -4.24 10.26
N LYS A 97 -8.19 -4.07 11.12
CA LYS A 97 -8.28 -4.85 12.35
C LYS A 97 -8.42 -6.36 12.03
N GLY A 98 -7.52 -7.17 12.59
CA GLY A 98 -7.49 -8.62 12.40
C GLY A 98 -6.96 -9.06 11.05
N GLN A 99 -6.37 -8.16 10.26
CA GLN A 99 -5.60 -8.51 9.08
C GLN A 99 -4.11 -8.62 9.43
N SER A 100 -3.37 -9.38 8.64
CA SER A 100 -1.92 -9.50 8.71
C SER A 100 -1.37 -9.46 7.28
N LEU A 101 -0.12 -9.01 7.17
CA LEU A 101 0.63 -9.08 5.93
C LEU A 101 1.48 -10.34 5.96
N ASP A 102 1.81 -10.84 4.77
CA ASP A 102 2.59 -12.06 4.56
C ASP A 102 3.30 -11.86 3.22
N ARG A 103 4.61 -11.66 3.31
CA ARG A 103 5.45 -11.30 2.17
C ARG A 103 5.62 -12.51 1.24
N GLU A 104 5.66 -13.73 1.78
CA GLU A 104 5.75 -14.99 1.01
C GLU A 104 4.53 -15.17 0.12
N LYS A 105 3.35 -14.72 0.58
CA LYS A 105 2.14 -14.65 -0.25
C LYS A 105 2.19 -13.47 -1.21
N GLN A 106 2.52 -12.27 -0.73
CA GLN A 106 2.52 -11.08 -1.56
C GLN A 106 3.43 -9.96 -1.03
N SER A 107 4.54 -9.74 -1.74
CA SER A 107 5.55 -8.73 -1.40
C SER A 107 5.20 -7.29 -1.83
N VAL A 108 4.25 -7.10 -2.74
CA VAL A 108 3.84 -5.76 -3.21
C VAL A 108 2.32 -5.65 -3.25
N LEU A 109 1.78 -4.67 -2.52
CA LEU A 109 0.36 -4.39 -2.42
C LEU A 109 0.05 -3.05 -3.11
N LYS A 110 -1.08 -2.99 -3.79
CA LYS A 110 -1.54 -1.78 -4.49
C LYS A 110 -2.92 -1.35 -4.02
N LEU A 111 -3.04 -0.05 -3.74
CA LEU A 111 -4.27 0.62 -3.34
C LEU A 111 -4.51 1.85 -4.20
N VAL A 112 -5.77 2.27 -4.29
CA VAL A 112 -6.16 3.58 -4.81
C VAL A 112 -6.77 4.37 -3.67
N ILE A 113 -6.21 5.55 -3.38
CA ILE A 113 -6.80 6.51 -2.47
C ILE A 113 -7.66 7.50 -3.23
N THR A 114 -8.82 7.82 -2.66
CA THR A 114 -9.74 8.82 -3.18
C THR A 114 -9.87 9.95 -2.18
N ALA A 115 -9.89 11.18 -2.67
CA ALA A 115 -10.15 12.39 -1.90
C ALA A 115 -11.43 13.06 -2.43
N GLU A 116 -12.40 13.33 -1.56
CA GLU A 116 -13.72 13.90 -1.91
C GLU A 116 -14.02 15.15 -1.06
N ASP A 117 -14.48 16.24 -1.67
CA ASP A 117 -14.70 17.54 -1.02
C ASP A 117 -16.08 17.74 -0.37
N SER A 118 -17.08 16.96 -0.78
CA SER A 118 -18.48 17.09 -0.34
C SER A 118 -19.15 15.72 -0.18
N PRO A 119 -18.71 14.89 0.79
CA PRO A 119 -19.29 13.57 1.00
C PRO A 119 -20.79 13.69 1.27
N GLY A 120 -21.58 12.93 0.51
CA GLY A 120 -23.04 12.87 0.67
C GLY A 120 -23.85 13.85 -0.20
N LYS A 121 -23.21 14.76 -0.94
CA LYS A 121 -23.86 15.55 -2.02
C LYS A 121 -23.35 15.06 -3.38
N ALA A 122 -23.77 13.86 -3.76
CA ALA A 122 -23.22 13.13 -4.91
C ALA A 122 -23.28 13.89 -6.24
N THR A 123 -24.20 14.84 -6.41
CA THR A 123 -24.36 15.62 -7.65
C THR A 123 -23.27 16.67 -7.84
N ASP A 124 -22.68 17.19 -6.76
CA ASP A 124 -21.69 18.27 -6.79
C ASP A 124 -20.32 17.84 -6.25
N ALA A 125 -20.19 16.62 -5.74
CA ALA A 125 -18.94 16.12 -5.19
C ALA A 125 -17.87 15.94 -6.29
N LYS A 126 -16.68 16.46 -6.04
CA LYS A 126 -15.51 16.22 -6.90
C LYS A 126 -14.54 15.28 -6.22
N ARG A 127 -13.83 14.49 -7.03
CA ARG A 127 -12.92 13.44 -6.57
C ARG A 127 -11.54 13.56 -7.21
N GLY A 128 -10.52 13.41 -6.38
CA GLY A 128 -9.14 13.15 -6.79
C GLY A 128 -8.75 11.71 -6.48
N TYR A 129 -7.78 11.18 -7.23
CA TYR A 129 -7.28 9.81 -7.07
C TYR A 129 -5.75 9.80 -7.04
N ALA A 130 -5.17 8.86 -6.29
CA ALA A 130 -3.75 8.53 -6.34
C ALA A 130 -3.53 7.04 -6.06
N GLU A 131 -2.45 6.48 -6.59
CA GLU A 131 -2.02 5.10 -6.32
C GLU A 131 -1.11 5.06 -5.08
N VAL A 132 -1.27 4.04 -4.25
CA VAL A 132 -0.36 3.73 -3.16
C VAL A 132 0.21 2.33 -3.40
N ILE A 133 1.54 2.26 -3.54
CA ILE A 133 2.32 1.04 -3.67
C ILE A 133 2.97 0.76 -2.32
N ILE A 134 2.71 -0.41 -1.76
CA ILE A 134 3.21 -0.84 -0.46
C ILE A 134 4.14 -2.03 -0.70
N ASP A 135 5.43 -1.85 -0.43
CA ASP A 135 6.39 -2.95 -0.41
C ASP A 135 6.39 -3.57 0.99
N VAL A 136 6.15 -4.87 1.06
CA VAL A 136 6.20 -5.65 2.29
C VAL A 136 7.63 -6.13 2.49
N LEU A 137 8.22 -5.79 3.63
CA LEU A 137 9.55 -6.20 4.02
C LEU A 137 9.49 -7.54 4.76
N ASP A 138 10.42 -8.39 4.38
CA ASP A 138 10.67 -9.73 4.92
C ASP A 138 11.08 -9.70 6.39
N VAL A 139 10.57 -10.67 7.13
CA VAL A 139 10.96 -11.04 8.47
C VAL A 139 11.22 -12.54 8.45
N ASN A 140 12.34 -12.98 9.03
CA ASN A 140 12.58 -14.42 9.19
C ASN A 140 11.59 -15.00 10.21
N ASP A 141 10.45 -15.46 9.73
CA ASP A 141 9.39 -16.09 10.51
C ASP A 141 9.01 -17.49 10.01
N ASN A 142 9.65 -17.95 8.92
CA ASN A 142 9.56 -19.31 8.46
C ASN A 142 10.78 -20.12 8.95
N ALA A 143 10.63 -21.44 8.93
CA ALA A 143 11.71 -22.35 9.26
C ALA A 143 11.94 -23.29 8.08
N PRO A 144 13.18 -23.78 7.86
CA PRO A 144 13.45 -24.67 6.75
C PRO A 144 12.64 -25.98 6.86
N VAL A 145 11.94 -26.35 5.79
CA VAL A 145 11.13 -27.58 5.74
C VAL A 145 11.68 -28.56 4.72
N PHE A 146 12.01 -29.77 5.15
CA PHE A 146 12.40 -30.87 4.26
C PHE A 146 11.22 -31.31 3.38
N GLY A 147 11.51 -31.66 2.12
CA GLY A 147 10.49 -32.16 1.19
C GLY A 147 9.89 -33.52 1.57
N GLN A 148 10.57 -34.30 2.42
CA GLN A 148 10.09 -35.61 2.90
C GLN A 148 10.38 -35.77 4.41
N LYS A 149 9.55 -36.57 5.09
CA LYS A 149 9.74 -36.90 6.51
C LYS A 149 10.89 -37.89 6.74
N SER A 150 11.21 -38.69 5.73
CA SER A 150 12.24 -39.72 5.79
C SER A 150 12.83 -39.90 4.39
N TYR A 151 14.15 -39.98 4.32
CA TYR A 151 14.89 -40.26 3.11
C TYR A 151 15.58 -41.62 3.28
N THR A 152 15.44 -42.48 2.27
CA THR A 152 16.05 -43.82 2.27
C THR A 152 16.92 -43.97 1.02
N ALA A 153 18.16 -44.39 1.21
CA ALA A 153 19.07 -44.74 0.14
C ALA A 153 19.60 -46.16 0.36
N VAL A 154 19.86 -46.88 -0.73
CA VAL A 154 20.47 -48.21 -0.69
C VAL A 154 21.80 -48.10 -1.42
N ILE A 155 22.88 -48.47 -0.73
CA ILE A 155 24.25 -48.37 -1.23
C ILE A 155 24.87 -49.77 -1.20
N PRO A 156 25.50 -50.24 -2.28
CA PRO A 156 26.33 -51.44 -2.24
C PRO A 156 27.49 -51.29 -1.26
N GLU A 157 27.82 -52.34 -0.53
CA GLU A 157 28.92 -52.32 0.46
C GLU A 157 30.31 -52.08 -0.17
N ASN A 158 30.45 -52.35 -1.47
CA ASN A 158 31.72 -52.28 -2.20
C ASN A 158 31.93 -50.94 -2.92
N VAL A 159 31.16 -49.91 -2.60
CA VAL A 159 31.39 -48.57 -3.13
C VAL A 159 32.67 -47.95 -2.59
N LEU A 160 33.23 -47.00 -3.33
CA LEU A 160 34.41 -46.27 -2.91
C LEU A 160 34.05 -45.22 -1.84
N ALA A 161 35.04 -44.80 -1.05
CA ALA A 161 34.89 -43.62 -0.19
C ALA A 161 34.48 -42.39 -1.03
N ASP A 162 33.76 -41.47 -0.40
CA ASP A 162 33.20 -40.26 -1.04
C ASP A 162 32.21 -40.52 -2.18
N THR A 163 31.63 -41.73 -2.23
CA THR A 163 30.52 -42.01 -3.13
C THR A 163 29.29 -41.20 -2.70
N PHE A 164 28.69 -40.48 -3.64
CA PHE A 164 27.43 -39.76 -3.42
C PHE A 164 26.31 -40.73 -3.04
N VAL A 165 25.60 -40.42 -1.94
CA VAL A 165 24.52 -41.25 -1.40
C VAL A 165 23.15 -40.73 -1.83
N ILE A 166 22.84 -39.51 -1.42
CA ILE A 166 21.55 -38.86 -1.65
C ILE A 166 21.73 -37.35 -1.52
N ALA A 167 20.92 -36.61 -2.26
CA ALA A 167 20.75 -35.17 -2.06
C ALA A 167 19.42 -34.95 -1.35
N ILE A 168 19.45 -34.20 -0.26
CA ILE A 168 18.27 -33.75 0.45
C ILE A 168 18.17 -32.24 0.32
N THR A 169 16.95 -31.72 0.39
CA THR A 169 16.72 -30.28 0.29
C THR A 169 15.60 -29.92 1.25
N ALA A 170 15.89 -28.94 2.09
CA ALA A 170 14.90 -28.18 2.84
C ALA A 170 14.71 -26.82 2.18
N ASN A 171 13.47 -26.33 2.21
CA ASN A 171 13.08 -25.06 1.65
C ASN A 171 12.65 -24.13 2.77
N ASP A 172 13.21 -22.92 2.75
CA ASP A 172 12.80 -21.80 3.59
C ASP A 172 12.39 -20.65 2.65
N PRO A 173 11.14 -20.16 2.73
CA PRO A 173 10.62 -19.17 1.80
C PRO A 173 11.07 -17.72 2.08
N ASP A 174 11.75 -17.47 3.21
CA ASP A 174 12.22 -16.14 3.61
C ASP A 174 13.30 -15.60 2.66
N GLU A 175 13.45 -14.28 2.59
CA GLU A 175 14.39 -13.63 1.68
C GLU A 175 15.82 -13.52 2.24
N GLY A 176 16.80 -13.60 1.34
CA GLY A 176 18.21 -13.34 1.68
C GLY A 176 18.75 -14.33 2.72
N PRO A 177 19.48 -13.85 3.74
CA PRO A 177 20.01 -14.72 4.80
C PRO A 177 18.93 -15.43 5.62
N GLY A 178 17.68 -14.94 5.61
CA GLY A 178 16.57 -15.57 6.30
C GLY A 178 16.29 -16.97 5.77
N GLY A 179 16.29 -17.11 4.44
CA GLY A 179 16.07 -18.38 3.74
C GLY A 179 17.32 -19.23 3.50
N GLU A 180 18.49 -18.86 4.05
CA GLU A 180 19.70 -19.68 3.90
C GLU A 180 19.65 -20.94 4.78
N VAL A 181 19.61 -22.11 4.14
CA VAL A 181 19.57 -23.40 4.84
C VAL A 181 20.97 -23.98 5.04
N ARG A 182 21.25 -24.45 6.26
CA ARG A 182 22.47 -25.19 6.60
C ARG A 182 22.14 -26.59 7.14
N TYR A 183 22.85 -27.60 6.66
CA TYR A 183 22.62 -29.00 7.04
C TYR A 183 23.68 -29.54 8.00
N GLU A 184 23.24 -30.35 8.96
CA GLU A 184 24.09 -31.10 9.88
C GLU A 184 23.40 -32.38 10.36
N PHE A 185 24.18 -33.38 10.78
CA PHE A 185 23.64 -34.55 11.45
C PHE A 185 23.39 -34.24 12.92
N LEU A 186 22.15 -34.43 13.39
CA LEU A 186 21.79 -34.32 14.80
C LEU A 186 22.35 -35.49 15.63
N ASN A 187 22.37 -36.69 15.05
CA ASN A 187 22.95 -37.89 15.64
C ASN A 187 23.37 -38.84 14.52
N GLU A 188 24.67 -39.14 14.45
CA GLU A 188 25.22 -40.02 13.40
C GLU A 188 25.04 -41.51 13.73
N GLY A 189 24.72 -41.85 14.99
CA GLY A 189 24.48 -43.23 15.41
C GLY A 189 25.60 -44.19 15.00
N GLU A 190 25.24 -45.31 14.38
CA GLU A 190 26.16 -46.33 13.87
C GLU A 190 26.96 -45.86 12.64
N ALA A 191 26.54 -44.77 11.99
CA ALA A 191 27.20 -44.18 10.84
C ALA A 191 28.25 -43.12 11.22
N ASN A 192 28.58 -42.99 12.51
CA ASN A 192 29.54 -42.00 13.01
C ASN A 192 30.89 -42.11 12.31
N GLY A 193 31.29 -41.03 11.63
CA GLY A 193 32.53 -40.97 10.84
C GLY A 193 32.52 -41.75 9.52
N LEU A 194 31.40 -42.37 9.14
CA LEU A 194 31.24 -43.09 7.86
C LEU A 194 30.57 -42.22 6.79
N LEU A 195 29.69 -41.30 7.20
CA LEU A 195 28.97 -40.40 6.32
C LEU A 195 29.35 -38.96 6.60
N HIS A 196 29.31 -38.13 5.57
CA HIS A 196 29.44 -36.68 5.70
C HIS A 196 28.34 -35.98 4.90
N ILE A 197 27.96 -34.80 5.34
CA ILE A 197 27.00 -33.94 4.65
C ILE A 197 27.68 -32.62 4.31
N ASN A 198 27.40 -32.09 3.12
CA ASN A 198 27.84 -30.76 2.79
C ASN A 198 26.85 -29.76 3.41
N PRO A 199 27.31 -28.86 4.29
CA PRO A 199 26.42 -27.99 5.05
C PRO A 199 25.65 -27.01 4.18
N LYS A 200 25.99 -26.83 2.90
CA LYS A 200 25.28 -25.95 1.98
C LYS A 200 24.54 -26.67 0.85
N ARG A 201 24.75 -27.97 0.65
CA ARG A 201 24.25 -28.73 -0.52
C ARG A 201 24.08 -30.21 -0.23
#